data_AF-A0A1I2UVD5-F1
#
_entry.id   AF-A0A1I2UVD5-F1
#
_cell.length_a   1.000
_cell.length_b   1.000
_cell.length_c   1.000
_cell.angle_alpha   90.00
_cell.angle_beta   90.00
_cell.angle_gamma   90.00
#
_symmetry.space_group_name_H-M   'P 1'
#
loop_
_entity.id
_entity.type
_entity.pdbx_description
1 polymer ?
#
loop_
_entity_poly.entity_id
_entity_poly.type
_entity_poly.pdbx_seq_one_letter_code
_entity_poly.pdbx_strand_id
1 'polypeptide(L)'
;MANHFSIQLKKCLHLIFIFFLLSIFVVDQAYATTRKVPIDHATIQAAINASSAGDMVWVAQGTYTENITVKPGIKLEGGYKSDYSARNWNSWPSIIDGNQAGSVVIGAQGATLDGFTLRNGKANFGAGIFLEHASMTIKNNTIENNTADNGGGGIYISKHPKAPPYTDIENNTIRKNKVTSDQGGTGGGILLYLSNTGIRITNNTIGGAMGDGNTARWGGAGIATDQTPIFTIERNIISHNVLEKGHGGGLMIVNGTPNATVSQNKIHYNSVTGGNLGGGIFLLGGTYIARNEIKGNSIFGSPASGGGIFIDSAAGTTPPRIENNFILANIAEKGGGIFIRTGTNIIVMNNSLTSNLPDTHQSGGGIYIQTNASCILQNNILWGNGDDFHEETSGACTLDHNDIEDGDSVGQNGNISADPLFVNYDDLHISKSSPVVNAGRDAAAPSIDYDGDARSGSVDIGADEIISEATPCPFVKAAHASYLDPHIGDVRQFRDKHLLTNGLGRQTVRIYYEHSGSLSNFMDTHEWARIALRVAVTPVVFAIVYPSLSAIFFILLIGMGIVLWKRRKVLSRKAY
;
A
#
# COMPACT_ATOMS: atom_id res chain seq x y z
N MET A 1 -13.40 -26.28 68.06
CA MET A 1 -13.51 -25.20 67.04
C MET A 1 -12.42 -24.12 67.15
N ALA A 2 -11.65 -24.00 68.23
CA ALA A 2 -10.63 -22.94 68.38
C ALA A 2 -9.31 -23.16 67.59
N ASN A 3 -8.92 -24.39 67.27
CA ASN A 3 -7.65 -24.66 66.56
C ASN A 3 -7.71 -24.48 65.04
N HIS A 4 -8.91 -24.49 64.44
CA HIS A 4 -9.05 -24.34 62.98
C HIS A 4 -9.00 -22.88 62.52
N PHE A 5 -9.36 -21.95 63.41
CA PHE A 5 -9.36 -20.50 63.16
C PHE A 5 -7.95 -19.89 63.19
N SER A 6 -7.07 -20.42 64.05
CA SER A 6 -5.66 -19.99 64.20
C SER A 6 -4.79 -20.25 62.96
N ILE A 7 -5.02 -21.38 62.27
CA ILE A 7 -4.25 -21.78 61.08
C ILE A 7 -4.69 -20.98 59.84
N GLN A 8 -5.99 -20.69 59.71
CA GLN A 8 -6.54 -19.85 58.64
C GLN A 8 -6.10 -18.39 58.77
N LEU A 9 -6.05 -17.85 60.00
CA LEU A 9 -5.61 -16.47 60.26
C LEU A 9 -4.10 -16.26 59.98
N LYS A 10 -3.25 -17.25 60.29
CA LYS A 10 -1.81 -17.21 59.96
C LYS A 10 -1.52 -17.33 58.46
N LYS A 11 -2.35 -18.09 57.72
CA LYS A 11 -2.28 -18.18 56.25
C LYS A 11 -2.75 -16.89 55.57
N CYS A 12 -3.80 -16.23 56.10
CA CYS A 12 -4.19 -14.90 55.64
C CYS A 12 -3.12 -13.84 55.92
N LEU A 13 -2.47 -13.84 57.09
CA LEU A 13 -1.39 -12.90 57.37
C LEU A 13 -0.16 -13.12 56.47
N HIS A 14 0.20 -14.36 56.15
CA HIS A 14 1.28 -14.65 55.19
C HIS A 14 0.91 -14.22 53.76
N LEU A 15 -0.33 -14.44 53.32
CA LEU A 15 -0.78 -13.96 52.01
C LEU A 15 -0.82 -12.43 51.93
N ILE A 16 -1.24 -11.75 53.00
CA ILE A 16 -1.25 -10.29 53.07
C ILE A 16 0.19 -9.75 53.09
N PHE A 17 1.12 -10.40 53.80
CA PHE A 17 2.53 -10.02 53.82
C PHE A 17 3.23 -10.28 52.47
N ILE A 18 2.85 -11.35 51.76
CA ILE A 18 3.30 -11.64 50.39
C ILE A 18 2.71 -10.62 49.40
N PHE A 19 1.44 -10.22 49.54
CA PHE A 19 0.83 -9.15 48.76
C PHE A 19 1.48 -7.79 49.05
N PHE A 20 1.86 -7.54 50.30
CA PHE A 20 2.55 -6.32 50.71
C PHE A 20 4.00 -6.29 50.18
N LEU A 21 4.72 -7.43 50.19
CA LEU A 21 6.03 -7.59 49.55
C LEU A 21 5.97 -7.53 48.01
N LEU A 22 4.90 -8.04 47.40
CA LEU A 22 4.63 -7.87 45.96
C LEU A 22 4.29 -6.41 45.61
N SER A 23 3.71 -5.65 46.54
CA SER A 23 3.50 -4.20 46.36
C SER A 23 4.77 -3.35 46.57
N ILE A 24 5.83 -3.93 47.12
CA ILE A 24 7.17 -3.31 47.22
C ILE A 24 7.98 -3.51 45.93
N PHE A 25 7.56 -4.39 45.02
CA PHE A 25 7.89 -4.26 43.61
C PHE A 25 7.01 -3.17 43.00
N VAL A 26 7.28 -1.92 43.40
CA VAL A 26 7.05 -0.79 42.50
C VAL A 26 7.93 -1.10 41.30
N VAL A 27 7.33 -1.69 40.27
CA VAL A 27 7.88 -1.63 38.93
C VAL A 27 8.05 -0.15 38.70
N ASP A 28 9.30 0.31 38.76
CA ASP A 28 9.67 1.66 38.35
C ASP A 28 9.11 1.76 36.93
N GLN A 29 7.98 2.45 36.77
CA GLN A 29 7.49 2.77 35.44
C GLN A 29 8.55 3.71 34.89
N ALA A 30 9.52 3.14 34.19
CA ALA A 30 10.48 3.90 33.42
C ALA A 30 9.65 4.71 32.43
N TYR A 31 9.41 5.98 32.77
CA TYR A 31 8.79 6.92 31.86
C TYR A 31 9.69 6.99 30.64
N ALA A 32 9.10 6.78 29.46
CA ALA A 32 9.79 6.93 28.19
C ALA A 32 10.48 8.31 28.15
N THR A 33 11.81 8.31 28.16
CA THR A 33 12.59 9.54 28.20
C THR A 33 12.81 10.03 26.78
N THR A 34 12.68 11.33 26.56
CA THR A 34 13.02 11.96 25.28
C THR A 34 14.37 12.62 25.38
N ARG A 35 15.31 12.25 24.50
CA ARG A 35 16.62 12.88 24.37
C ARG A 35 16.69 13.68 23.08
N LYS A 36 17.26 14.88 23.14
CA LYS A 36 17.31 15.83 22.03
C LYS A 36 18.74 15.96 21.49
N VAL A 37 18.89 15.79 20.18
CA VAL A 37 20.18 15.94 19.47
C VAL A 37 20.13 17.19 18.61
N PRO A 38 21.05 18.17 18.79
CA PRO A 38 22.33 18.03 19.48
C PRO A 38 22.39 18.53 20.95
N ILE A 39 21.29 19.03 21.53
CA ILE A 39 21.36 19.77 22.82
C ILE A 39 21.69 18.90 24.04
N ASP A 40 21.12 17.69 24.16
CA ASP A 40 21.39 16.76 25.25
C ASP A 40 22.62 15.89 24.95
N HIS A 41 22.84 15.60 23.66
CA HIS A 41 23.97 14.81 23.15
C HIS A 41 24.43 15.37 21.81
N ALA A 42 25.74 15.54 21.65
CA ALA A 42 26.32 16.12 20.43
C ALA A 42 26.05 15.29 19.16
N THR A 43 25.85 13.98 19.29
CA THR A 43 25.65 13.06 18.15
C THR A 43 24.42 12.17 18.34
N ILE A 44 23.89 11.66 17.23
CA ILE A 44 22.73 10.76 17.24
C ILE A 44 23.09 9.45 17.95
N GLN A 45 24.25 8.87 17.65
CA GLN A 45 24.66 7.61 18.27
C GLN A 45 24.83 7.74 19.79
N ALA A 46 25.31 8.88 20.29
CA ALA A 46 25.44 9.12 21.73
C ALA A 46 24.07 9.13 22.43
N ALA A 47 23.06 9.75 21.82
CA ALA A 47 21.69 9.72 22.35
C ALA A 47 21.09 8.31 22.32
N ILE A 48 21.31 7.54 21.24
CA ILE A 48 20.90 6.12 21.16
C ILE A 48 21.56 5.29 22.27
N ASN A 49 22.86 5.48 22.49
CA ASN A 49 23.62 4.76 23.51
C ASN A 49 23.10 5.04 24.92
N ALA A 50 22.63 6.25 25.18
CA ALA A 50 22.01 6.63 26.46
C ALA A 50 20.56 6.17 26.61
N SER A 51 19.91 5.68 25.54
CA SER A 51 18.49 5.32 25.52
C SER A 51 18.25 3.84 25.82
N SER A 52 17.06 3.57 26.36
CA SER A 52 16.49 2.24 26.65
C SER A 52 15.22 2.01 25.81
N ALA A 53 14.76 0.75 25.72
CA ALA A 53 13.53 0.42 24.99
C ALA A 53 12.34 1.27 25.48
N GLY A 54 11.57 1.84 24.55
CA GLY A 54 10.49 2.78 24.83
C GLY A 54 10.88 4.26 24.75
N ASP A 55 12.18 4.59 24.86
CA ASP A 55 12.66 5.97 24.78
C ASP A 55 12.55 6.57 23.36
N MET A 56 12.58 7.90 23.32
CA MET A 56 12.56 8.70 22.10
C MET A 56 13.85 9.50 21.94
N VAL A 57 14.31 9.62 20.69
CA VAL A 57 15.41 10.50 20.30
C VAL A 57 14.88 11.50 19.27
N TRP A 58 14.83 12.78 19.63
CA TRP A 58 14.44 13.87 18.75
C TRP A 58 15.68 14.50 18.13
N VAL A 59 15.74 14.54 16.81
CA VAL A 59 16.88 15.09 16.07
C VAL A 59 16.43 16.38 15.40
N ALA A 60 17.15 17.47 15.70
CA ALA A 60 16.92 18.75 15.05
C ALA A 60 17.37 18.71 13.59
N GLN A 61 16.96 19.71 12.81
CA GLN A 61 17.46 19.95 11.47
C GLN A 61 18.98 20.10 11.48
N GLY A 62 19.62 19.54 10.46
CA GLY A 62 21.08 19.55 10.37
C GLY A 62 21.59 18.33 9.62
N THR A 63 22.89 18.34 9.33
CA THR A 63 23.60 17.18 8.77
C THR A 63 24.47 16.56 9.85
N TYR A 64 24.28 15.27 10.07
CA TYR A 64 24.99 14.45 11.04
C TYR A 64 25.79 13.40 10.26
N THR A 65 27.11 13.57 10.24
CA THR A 65 28.01 12.63 9.56
C THR A 65 28.30 11.46 10.49
N GLU A 66 27.47 10.42 10.41
CA GLU A 66 27.47 9.25 11.30
C GLU A 66 26.96 8.01 10.56
N ASN A 67 27.38 6.83 11.01
CA ASN A 67 26.71 5.57 10.75
C ASN A 67 26.13 5.06 12.07
N ILE A 68 24.81 4.95 12.17
CA ILE A 68 24.15 4.66 13.44
C ILE A 68 23.71 3.21 13.56
N THR A 69 23.83 2.65 14.77
CA THR A 69 23.25 1.36 15.15
C THR A 69 22.15 1.60 16.18
N VAL A 70 20.91 1.33 15.77
CA VAL A 70 19.70 1.55 16.56
C VAL A 70 19.59 0.47 17.65
N LYS A 71 18.99 0.80 18.80
CA LYS A 71 18.68 -0.18 19.85
C LYS A 71 17.25 -0.72 19.72
N PRO A 72 16.96 -1.94 20.23
CA PRO A 72 15.61 -2.46 20.22
C PRO A 72 14.60 -1.52 20.91
N GLY A 73 13.44 -1.33 20.28
CA GLY A 73 12.29 -0.62 20.87
C GLY A 73 12.42 0.89 21.04
N ILE A 74 13.48 1.54 20.54
CA ILE A 74 13.62 3.00 20.59
C ILE A 74 12.96 3.68 19.38
N LYS A 75 12.52 4.93 19.55
CA LYS A 75 11.96 5.75 18.47
C LYS A 75 12.88 6.91 18.13
N LEU A 76 13.36 6.96 16.88
CA LEU A 76 14.11 8.08 16.34
C LEU A 76 13.18 8.93 15.49
N GLU A 77 13.12 10.23 15.77
CA GLU A 77 12.33 11.19 15.03
C GLU A 77 13.20 12.37 14.58
N GLY A 78 13.37 12.50 13.27
CA GLY A 78 13.98 13.67 12.64
C GLY A 78 12.93 14.73 12.33
N GLY A 79 13.39 15.89 11.84
CA GLY A 79 12.50 16.93 11.35
C GLY A 79 12.17 18.03 12.34
N TYR A 80 12.91 18.16 13.45
CA TYR A 80 12.64 19.21 14.44
C TYR A 80 13.35 20.52 14.10
N LYS A 81 12.72 21.66 14.42
CA LYS A 81 13.46 22.94 14.47
C LYS A 81 14.61 22.86 15.47
N SER A 82 15.61 23.72 15.32
CA SER A 82 16.75 23.81 16.27
C SER A 82 16.33 24.13 17.71
N ASP A 83 15.14 24.73 17.90
CA ASP A 83 14.52 25.01 19.21
C ASP A 83 13.52 23.93 19.67
N TYR A 84 13.28 22.89 18.87
CA TYR A 84 12.30 21.81 19.09
C TYR A 84 10.84 22.28 19.27
N SER A 85 10.51 23.51 18.87
CA SER A 85 9.16 24.07 19.00
C SER A 85 8.15 23.45 18.03
N ALA A 86 8.63 22.85 16.94
CA ALA A 86 7.80 22.22 15.93
C ALA A 86 8.57 21.11 15.19
N ARG A 87 7.81 20.17 14.60
CA ARG A 87 8.32 19.07 13.77
C ARG A 87 7.68 19.08 12.38
N ASN A 88 8.51 19.05 11.34
CA ASN A 88 8.15 18.89 9.95
C ASN A 88 9.42 18.48 9.19
N TRP A 89 9.53 17.20 8.87
CA TRP A 89 10.73 16.62 8.23
C TRP A 89 11.01 17.16 6.83
N ASN A 90 10.01 17.71 6.14
CA ASN A 90 10.21 18.37 4.85
C ASN A 90 10.74 19.80 5.00
N SER A 91 10.34 20.51 6.06
CA SER A 91 10.75 21.91 6.28
C SER A 91 12.06 22.02 7.06
N TRP A 92 12.36 21.03 7.92
CA TRP A 92 13.48 21.06 8.87
C TRP A 92 14.26 19.73 8.83
N PRO A 93 14.85 19.38 7.67
CA PRO A 93 15.39 18.04 7.45
C PRO A 93 16.54 17.69 8.41
N SER A 94 16.44 16.50 9.02
CA SER A 94 17.54 15.86 9.75
C SER A 94 18.20 14.85 8.83
N ILE A 95 19.44 15.11 8.43
CA ILE A 95 20.19 14.33 7.45
C ILE A 95 21.23 13.49 8.19
N ILE A 96 21.19 12.16 8.01
CA ILE A 96 22.27 11.25 8.42
C ILE A 96 23.09 10.93 7.17
N ASP A 97 24.34 11.37 7.16
CA ASP A 97 25.27 11.23 6.05
C ASP A 97 26.31 10.15 6.38
N GLY A 98 26.23 9.00 5.69
CA GLY A 98 27.14 7.87 5.90
C GLY A 98 28.56 8.08 5.36
N ASN A 99 28.85 9.23 4.75
CA ASN A 99 30.18 9.63 4.28
C ASN A 99 30.90 8.57 3.42
N GLN A 100 30.14 7.89 2.56
CA GLN A 100 30.60 6.83 1.65
C GLN A 100 31.22 5.62 2.36
N ALA A 101 30.77 5.32 3.58
CA ALA A 101 31.21 4.17 4.36
C ALA A 101 30.05 3.52 5.12
N GLY A 102 30.01 2.20 5.14
CA GLY A 102 29.03 1.41 5.88
C GLY A 102 27.56 1.68 5.52
N SER A 103 26.67 1.03 6.24
CA SER A 103 25.24 1.35 6.21
C SER A 103 24.98 2.63 7.00
N VAL A 104 24.14 3.54 6.50
CA VAL A 104 23.77 4.76 7.25
C VAL A 104 23.06 4.39 8.56
N VAL A 105 22.16 3.40 8.50
CA VAL A 105 21.42 2.90 9.66
C VAL A 105 21.47 1.37 9.71
N ILE A 106 21.89 0.83 10.84
CA ILE A 106 21.67 -0.57 11.21
C ILE A 106 20.47 -0.62 12.15
N GLY A 107 19.39 -1.28 11.71
CA GLY A 107 18.14 -1.33 12.46
C GLY A 107 18.13 -2.40 13.55
N ALA A 108 17.13 -2.32 14.44
CA ALA A 108 16.97 -3.23 15.56
C ALA A 108 15.50 -3.49 15.87
N GLN A 109 15.24 -4.63 16.54
CA GLN A 109 13.91 -5.16 16.80
C GLN A 109 12.94 -4.11 17.39
N GLY A 110 11.81 -3.92 16.72
CA GLY A 110 10.73 -3.03 17.16
C GLY A 110 11.09 -1.54 17.23
N ALA A 111 12.23 -1.12 16.67
CA ALA A 111 12.58 0.29 16.62
C ALA A 111 11.71 1.07 15.62
N THR A 112 11.73 2.40 15.71
CA THR A 112 11.10 3.30 14.72
C THR A 112 12.11 4.31 14.22
N LEU A 113 12.12 4.53 12.90
CA LEU A 113 12.88 5.59 12.24
C LEU A 113 11.90 6.45 11.42
N ASP A 114 11.71 7.70 11.85
CA ASP A 114 10.70 8.60 11.30
C ASP A 114 11.29 9.97 10.91
N GLY A 115 11.19 10.33 9.62
CA GLY A 115 11.43 11.72 9.17
C GLY A 115 12.89 12.10 8.97
N PHE A 116 13.74 11.17 8.52
CA PHE A 116 15.16 11.42 8.22
C PHE A 116 15.43 11.44 6.72
N THR A 117 16.51 12.11 6.33
CA THR A 117 17.20 11.85 5.05
C THR A 117 18.42 10.99 5.33
N LEU A 118 18.51 9.82 4.70
CA LEU A 118 19.64 8.89 4.82
C LEU A 118 20.38 8.86 3.49
N ARG A 119 21.66 9.25 3.49
CA ARG A 119 22.42 9.33 2.25
C ARG A 119 23.88 8.95 2.37
N ASN A 120 24.47 8.71 1.19
CA ASN A 120 25.88 8.43 1.02
C ASN A 120 26.38 7.23 1.84
N GLY A 121 25.53 6.24 2.13
CA GLY A 121 26.00 4.95 2.64
C GLY A 121 26.74 4.17 1.56
N LYS A 122 27.74 3.39 1.97
CA LYS A 122 28.47 2.46 1.09
C LYS A 122 28.78 1.15 1.80
N ALA A 123 28.04 0.10 1.47
CA ALA A 123 28.11 -1.19 2.16
C ALA A 123 28.02 -2.37 1.19
N ASN A 124 28.24 -3.59 1.65
CA ASN A 124 27.94 -4.78 0.83
C ASN A 124 26.44 -4.95 0.62
N PHE A 125 25.64 -4.72 1.67
CA PHE A 125 24.19 -4.82 1.64
C PHE A 125 23.58 -3.68 2.45
N GLY A 126 22.40 -3.19 2.07
CA GLY A 126 21.64 -2.24 2.89
C GLY A 126 22.39 -0.94 3.14
N ALA A 127 22.89 -0.29 2.09
CA ALA A 127 23.77 0.87 2.27
C ALA A 127 23.05 2.05 2.92
N GLY A 128 21.77 2.28 2.62
CA GLY A 128 20.94 3.19 3.42
C GLY A 128 20.56 2.56 4.77
N ILE A 129 19.77 1.50 4.73
CA ILE A 129 19.29 0.77 5.91
C ILE A 129 19.60 -0.71 5.78
N PHE A 130 20.26 -1.26 6.80
CA PHE A 130 20.51 -2.70 6.92
C PHE A 130 19.70 -3.29 8.09
N LEU A 131 18.88 -4.28 7.77
CA LEU A 131 18.08 -5.06 8.71
C LEU A 131 18.38 -6.54 8.54
N GLU A 132 19.12 -7.12 9.48
CA GLU A 132 19.31 -8.57 9.57
C GLU A 132 18.84 -9.04 10.93
N HIS A 133 18.01 -10.09 10.96
CA HIS A 133 17.44 -10.63 12.21
C HIS A 133 16.67 -9.59 13.05
N ALA A 134 16.14 -8.56 12.40
CA ALA A 134 15.48 -7.44 13.06
C ALA A 134 14.20 -7.04 12.32
N SER A 135 13.29 -6.40 13.06
CA SER A 135 12.16 -5.68 12.52
C SER A 135 12.12 -4.24 13.00
N MET A 136 11.54 -3.33 12.21
CA MET A 136 11.34 -1.93 12.62
C MET A 136 10.27 -1.26 11.76
N THR A 137 9.78 -0.11 12.22
CA THR A 137 8.98 0.80 11.39
C THR A 137 9.90 1.83 10.76
N ILE A 138 9.90 1.90 9.43
CA ILE A 138 10.64 2.88 8.62
C ILE A 138 9.61 3.78 7.95
N LYS A 139 9.51 5.05 8.36
CA LYS A 139 8.49 5.94 7.82
C LYS A 139 8.90 7.38 7.56
N ASN A 140 8.27 8.01 6.58
CA ASN A 140 8.49 9.42 6.24
C ASN A 140 9.97 9.77 5.97
N ASN A 141 10.79 8.79 5.59
CA ASN A 141 12.20 9.00 5.32
C ASN A 141 12.45 9.25 3.83
N THR A 142 13.52 9.97 3.53
CA THR A 142 14.16 10.00 2.22
C THR A 142 15.42 9.16 2.28
N ILE A 143 15.53 8.12 1.45
CA ILE A 143 16.68 7.21 1.40
C ILE A 143 17.29 7.36 0.01
N GLU A 144 18.43 8.06 -0.07
CA GLU A 144 18.97 8.51 -1.36
C GLU A 144 20.49 8.38 -1.50
N ASN A 145 20.96 8.20 -2.73
CA ASN A 145 22.39 8.19 -3.06
C ASN A 145 23.21 7.19 -2.23
N ASN A 146 22.61 6.06 -1.84
CA ASN A 146 23.30 4.99 -1.15
C ASN A 146 23.74 3.93 -2.15
N THR A 147 24.95 3.39 -1.98
CA THR A 147 25.54 2.41 -2.90
C THR A 147 25.83 1.12 -2.16
N ALA A 148 25.13 0.04 -2.53
CA ALA A 148 25.46 -1.29 -2.07
C ALA A 148 26.28 -2.04 -3.12
N ASP A 149 27.23 -2.87 -2.69
CA ASP A 149 27.94 -3.73 -3.65
C ASP A 149 27.03 -4.86 -4.13
N ASN A 150 26.36 -5.59 -3.23
CA ASN A 150 25.63 -6.82 -3.57
C ASN A 150 24.10 -6.70 -3.57
N GLY A 151 23.49 -5.77 -2.83
CA GLY A 151 22.02 -5.67 -2.82
C GLY A 151 21.44 -4.73 -1.77
N GLY A 152 20.22 -4.24 -2.01
CA GLY A 152 19.56 -3.31 -1.10
C GLY A 152 20.31 -1.98 -1.03
N GLY A 153 20.45 -1.29 -2.16
CA GLY A 153 21.13 0.01 -2.21
C GLY A 153 20.50 0.97 -1.19
N GLY A 154 19.17 1.08 -1.21
CA GLY A 154 18.41 1.80 -0.20
C GLY A 154 18.22 0.98 1.08
N ILE A 155 17.46 -0.11 0.99
CA ILE A 155 17.06 -0.93 2.14
C ILE A 155 17.36 -2.40 1.86
N TYR A 156 17.99 -3.08 2.82
CA TYR A 156 18.14 -4.53 2.81
C TYR A 156 17.47 -5.13 4.05
N ILE A 157 16.64 -6.15 3.85
CA ILE A 157 16.01 -6.92 4.92
C ILE A 157 16.34 -8.39 4.72
N SER A 158 16.92 -9.01 5.74
CA SER A 158 17.17 -10.45 5.75
C SER A 158 16.83 -11.16 7.05
N LYS A 159 16.48 -12.45 6.90
CA LYS A 159 16.25 -13.39 8.01
C LYS A 159 15.29 -12.80 9.06
N HIS A 160 14.19 -12.23 8.56
CA HIS A 160 13.21 -11.50 9.35
C HIS A 160 12.59 -12.38 10.49
N PRO A 161 12.37 -11.81 11.69
CA PRO A 161 11.76 -12.52 12.81
C PRO A 161 10.41 -13.16 12.47
N LYS A 162 10.22 -14.42 12.85
CA LYS A 162 8.95 -15.15 12.58
C LYS A 162 7.75 -14.64 13.41
N ALA A 163 7.98 -13.78 14.39
CA ALA A 163 6.97 -13.26 15.30
C ALA A 163 6.99 -11.72 15.33
N PRO A 164 5.85 -11.07 15.62
CA PRO A 164 5.77 -9.61 15.74
C PRO A 164 6.75 -9.01 16.77
N PRO A 165 7.10 -7.71 16.65
CA PRO A 165 6.65 -6.77 15.61
C PRO A 165 7.21 -7.10 14.22
N TYR A 166 6.40 -6.86 13.17
CA TYR A 166 6.84 -7.01 11.78
C TYR A 166 7.48 -5.72 11.25
N THR A 167 8.14 -5.79 10.08
CA THR A 167 8.72 -4.60 9.44
C THR A 167 7.68 -3.89 8.59
N ASP A 168 7.53 -2.60 8.83
CA ASP A 168 6.66 -1.69 8.09
C ASP A 168 7.51 -0.62 7.41
N ILE A 169 7.44 -0.55 6.08
CA ILE A 169 8.06 0.50 5.27
C ILE A 169 6.92 1.34 4.71
N GLU A 170 6.70 2.53 5.28
CA GLU A 170 5.55 3.37 4.93
C GLU A 170 5.91 4.82 4.60
N ASN A 171 5.31 5.40 3.57
CA ASN A 171 5.46 6.84 3.25
C ASN A 171 6.92 7.30 3.06
N ASN A 172 7.81 6.43 2.58
CA ASN A 172 9.20 6.79 2.31
C ASN A 172 9.41 7.16 0.83
N THR A 173 10.42 7.96 0.57
CA THR A 173 10.98 8.18 -0.77
C THR A 173 12.33 7.48 -0.87
N ILE A 174 12.47 6.49 -1.75
CA ILE A 174 13.66 5.67 -1.92
C ILE A 174 14.16 5.84 -3.35
N ARG A 175 15.20 6.64 -3.56
CA ARG A 175 15.57 7.10 -4.89
C ARG A 175 17.08 7.22 -5.08
N LYS A 176 17.57 7.13 -6.33
CA LYS A 176 19.01 7.24 -6.66
C LYS A 176 19.92 6.29 -5.85
N ASN A 177 19.37 5.20 -5.33
CA ASN A 177 20.20 4.18 -4.70
C ASN A 177 20.73 3.24 -5.78
N LYS A 178 21.92 2.69 -5.57
CA LYS A 178 22.64 1.91 -6.57
C LYS A 178 23.12 0.58 -6.01
N VAL A 179 23.04 -0.46 -6.83
CA VAL A 179 23.78 -1.72 -6.64
C VAL A 179 24.81 -1.87 -7.77
N THR A 180 26.05 -2.23 -7.42
CA THR A 180 27.18 -2.29 -8.39
C THR A 180 27.57 -3.70 -8.83
N SER A 181 27.24 -4.76 -8.08
CA SER A 181 27.55 -6.13 -8.46
C SER A 181 26.66 -6.61 -9.61
N ASP A 182 27.22 -7.52 -10.40
CA ASP A 182 26.52 -8.32 -11.41
C ASP A 182 26.10 -9.69 -10.84
N GLN A 183 26.07 -9.85 -9.50
CA GLN A 183 25.91 -11.15 -8.83
C GLN A 183 24.91 -11.08 -7.66
N GLY A 184 23.93 -12.00 -7.66
CA GLY A 184 23.01 -12.30 -6.55
C GLY A 184 21.90 -11.25 -6.35
N GLY A 185 20.77 -11.66 -5.74
CA GLY A 185 19.50 -10.91 -5.71
C GLY A 185 19.64 -9.42 -5.39
N THR A 186 19.35 -8.54 -6.35
CA THR A 186 19.54 -7.10 -6.15
C THR A 186 18.21 -6.37 -6.05
N GLY A 187 18.08 -5.52 -5.04
CA GLY A 187 17.05 -4.49 -4.94
C GLY A 187 17.75 -3.14 -4.96
N GLY A 188 17.69 -2.39 -6.06
CA GLY A 188 18.35 -1.08 -6.14
C GLY A 188 17.80 -0.16 -5.04
N GLY A 189 16.48 -0.09 -4.94
CA GLY A 189 15.76 0.51 -3.83
C GLY A 189 15.69 -0.41 -2.61
N ILE A 190 14.95 -1.52 -2.71
CA ILE A 190 14.65 -2.41 -1.58
C ILE A 190 14.94 -3.87 -1.95
N LEU A 191 15.68 -4.59 -1.11
CA LEU A 191 15.87 -6.03 -1.22
C LEU A 191 15.30 -6.75 0.02
N LEU A 192 14.38 -7.69 -0.22
CA LEU A 192 13.89 -8.64 0.77
C LEU A 192 14.52 -10.02 0.50
N TYR A 193 15.29 -10.53 1.45
CA TYR A 193 16.01 -11.80 1.30
C TYR A 193 15.69 -12.76 2.45
N LEU A 194 15.38 -14.03 2.18
CA LEU A 194 15.16 -15.05 3.22
C LEU A 194 14.16 -14.63 4.33
N SER A 195 13.13 -13.87 3.99
CA SER A 195 12.22 -13.27 4.97
C SER A 195 10.93 -14.06 5.09
N ASN A 196 10.68 -14.64 6.27
CA ASN A 196 9.66 -15.68 6.40
C ASN A 196 8.23 -15.15 6.52
N THR A 197 7.98 -13.96 7.12
CA THR A 197 6.61 -13.46 7.34
C THR A 197 6.52 -11.92 7.47
N GLY A 198 5.39 -11.34 7.02
CA GLY A 198 4.82 -10.12 7.59
C GLY A 198 5.37 -8.75 7.16
N ILE A 199 6.27 -8.69 6.18
CA ILE A 199 6.80 -7.40 5.68
C ILE A 199 5.72 -6.66 4.88
N ARG A 200 5.49 -5.39 5.20
CA ARG A 200 4.59 -4.51 4.45
C ARG A 200 5.34 -3.32 3.89
N ILE A 201 5.19 -3.08 2.60
CA ILE A 201 5.74 -1.96 1.87
C ILE A 201 4.55 -1.17 1.34
N THR A 202 4.25 -0.03 1.95
CA THR A 202 3.03 0.72 1.63
C THR A 202 3.24 2.22 1.42
N ASN A 203 2.53 2.82 0.46
CA ASN A 203 2.55 4.27 0.25
C ASN A 203 3.95 4.86 0.01
N ASN A 204 4.90 4.08 -0.51
CA ASN A 204 6.25 4.57 -0.79
C ASN A 204 6.38 5.07 -2.23
N THR A 205 7.29 6.01 -2.45
CA THR A 205 7.81 6.34 -3.78
C THR A 205 9.19 5.70 -3.93
N ILE A 206 9.32 4.76 -4.87
CA ILE A 206 10.55 3.99 -5.11
C ILE A 206 11.03 4.31 -6.52
N GLY A 207 12.10 5.09 -6.60
CA GLY A 207 12.53 5.83 -7.77
C GLY A 207 11.90 7.22 -7.73
N GLY A 208 10.91 7.49 -8.58
CA GLY A 208 10.15 8.75 -8.56
C GLY A 208 10.11 9.40 -9.93
N ALA A 209 10.56 10.64 -10.04
CA ALA A 209 10.64 11.33 -11.34
C ALA A 209 11.74 10.73 -12.23
N MET A 210 11.70 11.05 -13.53
CA MET A 210 12.78 10.72 -14.46
C MET A 210 14.13 11.22 -13.93
N GLY A 211 15.12 10.34 -13.83
CA GLY A 211 16.44 10.64 -13.27
C GLY A 211 16.59 10.41 -11.76
N ASP A 212 15.50 10.11 -11.04
CA ASP A 212 15.51 9.71 -9.63
C ASP A 212 15.50 8.19 -9.43
N GLY A 213 15.48 7.43 -10.51
CA GLY A 213 15.51 5.97 -10.51
C GLY A 213 16.56 5.35 -9.60
N ASN A 214 16.18 4.29 -8.89
CA ASN A 214 17.19 3.40 -8.33
C ASN A 214 17.80 2.57 -9.48
N THR A 215 19.05 2.18 -9.30
CA THR A 215 19.82 1.44 -10.31
C THR A 215 20.35 0.14 -9.75
N ALA A 216 20.27 -0.93 -10.54
CA ALA A 216 20.86 -2.22 -10.22
C ALA A 216 21.36 -2.90 -11.50
N ARG A 217 22.10 -4.01 -11.37
CA ARG A 217 22.70 -4.70 -12.52
C ARG A 217 22.29 -6.16 -12.69
N TRP A 218 21.40 -6.72 -11.85
CA TRP A 218 20.94 -8.10 -12.04
C TRP A 218 19.44 -8.34 -11.79
N GLY A 219 18.84 -7.67 -10.80
CA GLY A 219 17.44 -7.85 -10.44
C GLY A 219 16.81 -6.58 -9.89
N GLY A 220 15.48 -6.46 -10.02
CA GLY A 220 14.62 -5.62 -9.18
C GLY A 220 15.15 -4.22 -8.86
N ALA A 221 15.39 -3.37 -9.86
CA ALA A 221 16.02 -2.07 -9.60
C ALA A 221 15.20 -1.23 -8.60
N GLY A 222 13.86 -1.33 -8.63
CA GLY A 222 13.00 -0.82 -7.55
C GLY A 222 13.00 -1.73 -6.33
N ILE A 223 12.30 -2.86 -6.43
CA ILE A 223 12.16 -3.85 -5.35
C ILE A 223 12.56 -5.24 -5.86
N ALA A 224 13.34 -5.97 -5.07
CA ALA A 224 13.53 -7.40 -5.26
C ALA A 224 13.13 -8.20 -4.03
N THR A 225 12.54 -9.37 -4.29
CA THR A 225 12.31 -10.39 -3.28
C THR A 225 12.98 -11.69 -3.71
N ASP A 226 13.66 -12.32 -2.77
CA ASP A 226 14.24 -13.64 -2.96
C ASP A 226 14.05 -14.46 -1.67
N GLN A 227 13.56 -15.69 -1.84
CA GLN A 227 13.21 -16.60 -0.76
C GLN A 227 12.33 -15.95 0.33
N THR A 228 11.41 -15.08 -0.09
CA THR A 228 10.53 -14.30 0.78
C THR A 228 9.07 -14.62 0.45
N PRO A 229 8.49 -15.67 1.06
CA PRO A 229 7.20 -16.19 0.63
C PRO A 229 6.00 -15.30 0.97
N ILE A 230 6.11 -14.41 1.96
CA ILE A 230 4.98 -13.62 2.48
C ILE A 230 5.39 -12.15 2.61
N PHE A 231 4.81 -11.31 1.76
CA PHE A 231 4.97 -9.86 1.78
C PHE A 231 3.73 -9.18 1.19
N THR A 232 3.53 -7.90 1.56
CA THR A 232 2.51 -7.04 0.97
C THR A 232 3.17 -5.80 0.39
N ILE A 233 3.00 -5.58 -0.91
CA ILE A 233 3.42 -4.36 -1.61
C ILE A 233 2.14 -3.66 -2.07
N GLU A 234 1.77 -2.57 -1.40
CA GLU A 234 0.49 -1.89 -1.66
C GLU A 234 0.60 -0.37 -1.77
N ARG A 235 -0.13 0.23 -2.72
CA ARG A 235 -0.24 1.70 -2.84
C ARG A 235 1.10 2.40 -3.02
N ASN A 236 2.09 1.73 -3.60
CA ASN A 236 3.39 2.33 -3.88
C ASN A 236 3.43 2.90 -5.31
N ILE A 237 4.25 3.92 -5.48
CA ILE A 237 4.69 4.40 -6.80
C ILE A 237 6.09 3.83 -7.03
N ILE A 238 6.22 2.89 -7.94
CA ILE A 238 7.49 2.24 -8.29
C ILE A 238 7.81 2.66 -9.71
N SER A 239 8.67 3.66 -9.87
CA SER A 239 8.81 4.31 -11.16
C SER A 239 10.21 4.79 -11.50
N HIS A 240 10.50 4.78 -12.79
CA HIS A 240 11.78 5.20 -13.36
C HIS A 240 13.00 4.45 -12.81
N ASN A 241 12.81 3.25 -12.24
CA ASN A 241 13.94 2.42 -11.84
C ASN A 241 14.58 1.79 -13.07
N VAL A 242 15.91 1.75 -13.07
CA VAL A 242 16.69 1.33 -14.24
C VAL A 242 17.54 0.14 -13.88
N LEU A 243 17.34 -0.95 -14.61
CA LEU A 243 18.15 -2.14 -14.50
C LEU A 243 19.11 -2.24 -15.69
N GLU A 244 20.41 -2.26 -15.40
CA GLU A 244 21.43 -2.33 -16.46
C GLU A 244 21.43 -3.70 -17.15
N LYS A 245 21.31 -4.78 -16.38
CA LYS A 245 21.29 -6.18 -16.85
C LYS A 245 20.40 -7.03 -15.95
N GLY A 246 19.86 -8.12 -16.49
CA GLY A 246 19.06 -9.10 -15.74
C GLY A 246 17.55 -8.91 -15.86
N HIS A 247 16.81 -8.95 -14.73
CA HIS A 247 15.35 -9.08 -14.74
C HIS A 247 14.58 -8.17 -13.77
N GLY A 248 13.38 -7.71 -14.15
CA GLY A 248 12.48 -6.96 -13.28
C GLY A 248 12.93 -5.53 -13.04
N GLY A 249 12.74 -4.64 -14.02
CA GLY A 249 13.13 -3.22 -13.88
C GLY A 249 12.47 -2.54 -12.67
N GLY A 250 11.16 -2.71 -12.51
CA GLY A 250 10.43 -2.22 -11.33
C GLY A 250 10.54 -3.19 -10.16
N LEU A 251 9.96 -4.38 -10.33
CA LEU A 251 9.88 -5.42 -9.32
C LEU A 251 10.45 -6.74 -9.84
N MET A 252 11.23 -7.42 -9.00
CA MET A 252 11.61 -8.81 -9.20
C MET A 252 11.10 -9.64 -8.03
N ILE A 253 10.23 -10.62 -8.30
CA ILE A 253 9.65 -11.49 -7.29
C ILE A 253 10.09 -12.91 -7.56
N VAL A 254 10.89 -13.47 -6.67
CA VAL A 254 11.41 -14.84 -6.80
C VAL A 254 10.94 -15.70 -5.63
N ASN A 255 10.37 -16.86 -5.95
CA ASN A 255 9.76 -17.77 -4.98
C ASN A 255 8.60 -17.14 -4.21
N GLY A 256 7.79 -16.34 -4.90
CA GLY A 256 6.52 -15.87 -4.35
C GLY A 256 5.61 -17.04 -3.97
N THR A 257 4.77 -16.83 -2.96
CA THR A 257 3.64 -17.73 -2.67
C THR A 257 2.32 -16.98 -2.87
N PRO A 258 1.16 -17.66 -2.95
CA PRO A 258 -0.14 -16.98 -3.04
C PRO A 258 -0.43 -15.99 -1.90
N ASN A 259 0.31 -16.08 -0.79
CA ASN A 259 0.21 -15.14 0.33
C ASN A 259 1.01 -13.86 0.11
N ALA A 260 1.85 -13.80 -0.94
CA ALA A 260 2.49 -12.58 -1.41
C ALA A 260 1.50 -11.79 -2.28
N THR A 261 1.30 -10.52 -1.94
CA THR A 261 0.35 -9.64 -2.63
C THR A 261 1.05 -8.39 -3.16
N VAL A 262 0.80 -8.07 -4.42
CA VAL A 262 1.15 -6.81 -5.07
C VAL A 262 -0.15 -6.17 -5.55
N SER A 263 -0.63 -5.14 -4.84
CA SER A 263 -1.90 -4.51 -5.23
C SER A 263 -1.95 -3.00 -5.09
N GLN A 264 -2.78 -2.34 -5.90
CA GLN A 264 -2.96 -0.88 -5.83
C GLN A 264 -1.68 -0.08 -6.09
N ASN A 265 -0.68 -0.65 -6.77
CA ASN A 265 0.57 0.05 -7.07
C ASN A 265 0.54 0.70 -8.45
N LYS A 266 1.31 1.78 -8.59
CA LYS A 266 1.66 2.39 -9.88
C LYS A 266 3.08 1.97 -10.24
N ILE A 267 3.22 1.07 -11.19
CA ILE A 267 4.51 0.50 -11.63
C ILE A 267 4.82 1.09 -13.00
N HIS A 268 5.47 2.25 -13.00
CA HIS A 268 5.50 3.13 -14.18
C HIS A 268 6.91 3.37 -14.70
N TYR A 269 7.10 3.31 -16.02
CA TYR A 269 8.32 3.78 -16.68
C TYR A 269 9.61 3.15 -16.13
N ASN A 270 9.54 1.93 -15.59
CA ASN A 270 10.74 1.19 -15.24
C ASN A 270 11.34 0.58 -16.50
N SER A 271 12.66 0.53 -16.57
CA SER A 271 13.35 0.12 -17.78
C SER A 271 14.46 -0.88 -17.51
N VAL A 272 14.59 -1.86 -18.39
CA VAL A 272 15.72 -2.80 -18.43
C VAL A 272 16.50 -2.53 -19.71
N THR A 273 17.77 -2.11 -19.60
CA THR A 273 18.56 -1.64 -20.77
C THR A 273 19.43 -2.70 -21.43
N GLY A 274 19.74 -3.79 -20.71
CA GLY A 274 20.63 -4.85 -21.18
C GLY A 274 20.30 -6.20 -20.55
N GLY A 275 19.04 -6.38 -20.18
CA GLY A 275 18.51 -7.58 -19.56
C GLY A 275 17.47 -8.25 -20.43
N ASN A 276 16.96 -9.39 -19.96
CA ASN A 276 16.23 -10.32 -20.82
C ASN A 276 14.72 -10.37 -20.55
N LEU A 277 14.28 -10.13 -19.30
CA LEU A 277 12.90 -10.45 -18.88
C LEU A 277 12.32 -9.44 -17.88
N GLY A 278 11.09 -8.98 -18.10
CA GLY A 278 10.31 -8.20 -17.13
C GLY A 278 10.74 -6.74 -17.02
N GLY A 279 10.16 -5.85 -17.82
CA GLY A 279 10.39 -4.41 -17.70
C GLY A 279 9.80 -3.84 -16.41
N GLY A 280 8.50 -4.04 -16.20
CA GLY A 280 7.80 -3.65 -14.98
C GLY A 280 7.99 -4.67 -13.86
N ILE A 281 7.49 -5.88 -14.08
CA ILE A 281 7.51 -6.97 -13.10
C ILE A 281 8.13 -8.22 -13.72
N PHE A 282 9.09 -8.81 -13.02
CA PHE A 282 9.53 -10.19 -13.24
C PHE A 282 8.97 -11.06 -12.11
N LEU A 283 8.22 -12.10 -12.46
CA LEU A 283 7.57 -13.00 -11.51
C LEU A 283 8.03 -14.44 -11.69
N LEU A 284 8.60 -15.01 -10.63
CA LEU A 284 8.91 -16.43 -10.50
C LEU A 284 8.16 -17.04 -9.32
N GLY A 285 7.10 -17.81 -9.62
CA GLY A 285 6.24 -18.48 -8.63
C GLY A 285 4.83 -17.89 -8.48
N GLY A 286 4.11 -18.36 -7.46
CA GLY A 286 2.73 -17.92 -7.20
C GLY A 286 2.71 -16.55 -6.52
N THR A 287 2.01 -15.56 -7.07
CA THR A 287 1.81 -14.25 -6.41
C THR A 287 0.46 -13.72 -6.84
N TYR A 288 -0.22 -13.03 -5.93
CA TYR A 288 -1.45 -12.32 -6.27
C TYR A 288 -1.13 -10.89 -6.71
N ILE A 289 -1.33 -10.59 -7.98
CA ILE A 289 -1.10 -9.26 -8.58
C ILE A 289 -2.45 -8.68 -8.98
N ALA A 290 -2.94 -7.70 -8.24
CA ALA A 290 -4.27 -7.15 -8.49
C ALA A 290 -4.41 -5.65 -8.36
N ARG A 291 -5.29 -5.02 -9.16
CA ARG A 291 -5.57 -3.57 -9.07
C ARG A 291 -4.33 -2.69 -9.21
N ASN A 292 -3.36 -3.08 -10.03
CA ASN A 292 -2.18 -2.26 -10.30
C ASN A 292 -2.33 -1.52 -11.63
N GLU A 293 -1.71 -0.34 -11.71
CA GLU A 293 -1.46 0.37 -12.96
C GLU A 293 0.00 0.06 -13.38
N ILE A 294 0.17 -0.69 -14.46
CA ILE A 294 1.47 -1.13 -14.98
C ILE A 294 1.67 -0.45 -16.33
N LYS A 295 2.40 0.66 -16.32
CA LYS A 295 2.39 1.61 -17.43
C LYS A 295 3.78 1.97 -17.94
N GLY A 296 3.97 1.98 -19.26
CA GLY A 296 5.16 2.58 -19.86
C GLY A 296 6.47 1.88 -19.51
N ASN A 297 6.42 0.66 -18.97
CA ASN A 297 7.63 -0.09 -18.64
C ASN A 297 8.23 -0.66 -19.92
N SER A 298 9.55 -0.72 -19.97
CA SER A 298 10.27 -1.10 -21.18
C SER A 298 11.39 -2.07 -20.90
N ILE A 299 11.64 -2.94 -21.87
CA ILE A 299 12.83 -3.77 -21.91
C ILE A 299 13.43 -3.70 -23.32
N PHE A 300 14.72 -3.39 -23.35
CA PHE A 300 15.51 -3.30 -24.58
C PHE A 300 16.64 -4.33 -24.53
N GLY A 301 16.92 -4.96 -25.66
CA GLY A 301 17.89 -6.04 -25.79
C GLY A 301 17.27 -7.25 -26.50
N SER A 302 18.04 -8.33 -26.65
CA SER A 302 17.51 -9.59 -27.18
C SER A 302 18.05 -10.77 -26.36
N PRO A 303 17.17 -11.66 -25.85
CA PRO A 303 15.71 -11.60 -25.96
C PRO A 303 15.11 -10.56 -25.00
N ALA A 304 14.12 -9.76 -25.41
CA ALA A 304 13.42 -8.82 -24.53
C ALA A 304 11.95 -9.22 -24.33
N SER A 305 11.60 -9.81 -23.19
CA SER A 305 10.24 -10.36 -22.99
C SER A 305 9.53 -9.82 -21.75
N GLY A 306 8.22 -9.56 -21.86
CA GLY A 306 7.38 -9.13 -20.75
C GLY A 306 7.63 -7.66 -20.38
N GLY A 307 7.20 -6.73 -21.22
CA GLY A 307 7.42 -5.29 -20.99
C GLY A 307 6.76 -4.83 -19.70
N GLY A 308 5.47 -5.16 -19.54
CA GLY A 308 4.73 -4.98 -18.30
C GLY A 308 5.08 -6.07 -17.29
N ILE A 309 4.76 -7.31 -17.61
CA ILE A 309 4.93 -8.47 -16.73
C ILE A 309 5.57 -9.64 -17.49
N PHE A 310 6.64 -10.19 -16.94
CA PHE A 310 7.16 -11.50 -17.33
C PHE A 310 6.81 -12.53 -16.26
N ILE A 311 6.30 -13.69 -16.66
CA ILE A 311 5.82 -14.72 -15.75
C ILE A 311 6.45 -16.07 -16.06
N ASP A 312 7.02 -16.64 -15.01
CA ASP A 312 7.56 -17.99 -14.94
C ASP A 312 7.03 -18.67 -13.68
N SER A 313 6.14 -19.66 -13.84
CA SER A 313 5.76 -20.52 -12.72
C SER A 313 6.12 -21.97 -13.04
N ALA A 314 6.94 -22.58 -12.18
CA ALA A 314 7.24 -24.00 -12.33
C ALA A 314 5.98 -24.83 -12.10
N ALA A 315 5.79 -25.88 -12.90
CA ALA A 315 4.71 -26.84 -12.73
C ALA A 315 4.69 -27.41 -11.30
N GLY A 316 3.50 -27.47 -10.69
CA GLY A 316 3.30 -27.93 -9.31
C GLY A 316 3.38 -26.84 -8.23
N THR A 317 3.67 -25.59 -8.60
CA THR A 317 3.45 -24.42 -7.73
C THR A 317 2.01 -23.91 -7.84
N THR A 318 1.50 -23.21 -6.83
CA THR A 318 0.20 -22.56 -6.94
C THR A 318 0.24 -21.50 -8.05
N PRO A 319 -0.69 -21.51 -9.01
CA PRO A 319 -0.67 -20.56 -10.12
C PRO A 319 -0.70 -19.10 -9.63
N PRO A 320 0.12 -18.19 -10.19
CA PRO A 320 -0.09 -16.77 -10.03
C PRO A 320 -1.46 -16.35 -10.58
N ARG A 321 -2.03 -15.33 -9.96
CA ARG A 321 -3.31 -14.72 -10.34
C ARG A 321 -3.08 -13.24 -10.66
N ILE A 322 -3.41 -12.84 -11.87
CA ILE A 322 -3.29 -11.47 -12.37
C ILE A 322 -4.70 -10.94 -12.60
N GLU A 323 -5.16 -10.01 -11.76
CA GLU A 323 -6.58 -9.62 -11.71
C GLU A 323 -6.83 -8.12 -11.62
N ASN A 324 -7.83 -7.59 -12.35
CA ASN A 324 -8.22 -6.19 -12.26
C ASN A 324 -7.05 -5.21 -12.45
N ASN A 325 -6.07 -5.52 -13.29
CA ASN A 325 -4.96 -4.61 -13.56
C ASN A 325 -5.21 -3.81 -14.84
N PHE A 326 -4.73 -2.57 -14.83
CA PHE A 326 -4.54 -1.77 -16.04
C PHE A 326 -3.09 -1.93 -16.50
N ILE A 327 -2.88 -2.49 -17.69
CA ILE A 327 -1.55 -2.76 -18.24
C ILE A 327 -1.45 -2.07 -19.59
N LEU A 328 -0.71 -0.97 -19.65
CA LEU A 328 -0.73 -0.10 -20.83
C LEU A 328 0.62 0.47 -21.24
N ALA A 329 0.79 0.67 -22.55
CA ALA A 329 1.97 1.32 -23.12
C ALA A 329 3.31 0.66 -22.74
N ASN A 330 3.31 -0.63 -22.40
CA ASN A 330 4.55 -1.35 -22.09
C ASN A 330 5.19 -1.89 -23.36
N ILE A 331 6.52 -1.96 -23.38
CA ILE A 331 7.31 -2.27 -24.58
C ILE A 331 8.26 -3.42 -24.33
N ALA A 332 8.22 -4.44 -25.19
CA ALA A 332 9.16 -5.57 -25.22
C ALA A 332 9.26 -6.14 -26.64
N GLU A 333 10.22 -7.02 -26.92
CA GLU A 333 10.25 -7.78 -28.18
C GLU A 333 9.07 -8.76 -28.28
N LYS A 334 8.69 -9.37 -27.16
CA LYS A 334 7.57 -10.32 -27.03
C LYS A 334 6.80 -10.07 -25.75
N GLY A 335 5.47 -10.11 -25.79
CA GLY A 335 4.65 -9.91 -24.60
C GLY A 335 4.84 -8.49 -24.07
N GLY A 336 4.51 -7.48 -24.87
CA GLY A 336 4.61 -6.07 -24.47
C GLY A 336 3.90 -5.85 -23.13
N GLY A 337 2.67 -6.35 -23.00
CA GLY A 337 1.89 -6.35 -21.77
C GLY A 337 2.33 -7.48 -20.86
N ILE A 338 2.03 -8.72 -21.25
CA ILE A 338 2.33 -9.93 -20.48
C ILE A 338 3.06 -10.96 -21.33
N PHE A 339 4.11 -11.55 -20.78
CA PHE A 339 4.76 -12.73 -21.33
C PHE A 339 4.64 -13.92 -20.38
N ILE A 340 4.20 -15.07 -20.89
CA ILE A 340 4.02 -16.31 -20.15
C ILE A 340 5.00 -17.37 -20.68
N ARG A 341 5.92 -17.83 -19.81
CA ARG A 341 6.96 -18.81 -20.17
C ARG A 341 6.40 -20.23 -20.27
N THR A 342 7.08 -21.08 -21.04
CA THR A 342 6.78 -22.52 -21.21
C THR A 342 6.53 -23.24 -19.89
N GLY A 343 5.44 -24.02 -19.83
CA GLY A 343 5.10 -24.84 -18.66
C GLY A 343 4.49 -24.09 -17.47
N THR A 344 4.20 -22.79 -17.63
CA THR A 344 3.58 -21.94 -16.60
C THR A 344 2.10 -22.23 -16.50
N ASN A 345 1.61 -22.41 -15.27
CA ASN A 345 0.18 -22.40 -14.98
C ASN A 345 -0.22 -21.01 -14.46
N ILE A 346 -1.24 -20.37 -15.04
CA ILE A 346 -1.62 -19.00 -14.67
C ILE A 346 -3.11 -18.72 -14.87
N ILE A 347 -3.64 -17.82 -14.04
CA ILE A 347 -4.97 -17.24 -14.19
C ILE A 347 -4.82 -15.74 -14.45
N VAL A 348 -5.38 -15.26 -15.56
CA VAL A 348 -5.42 -13.83 -15.93
C VAL A 348 -6.88 -13.47 -16.13
N MET A 349 -7.43 -12.68 -15.22
CA MET A 349 -8.87 -12.40 -15.17
C MET A 349 -9.17 -10.92 -15.02
N ASN A 350 -10.16 -10.42 -15.76
CA ASN A 350 -10.64 -9.05 -15.58
C ASN A 350 -9.52 -8.01 -15.66
N ASN A 351 -8.58 -8.14 -16.60
CA ASN A 351 -7.56 -7.11 -16.83
C ASN A 351 -7.90 -6.30 -18.09
N SER A 352 -7.46 -5.05 -18.14
CA SER A 352 -7.51 -4.23 -19.36
C SER A 352 -6.08 -4.00 -19.85
N LEU A 353 -5.73 -4.61 -20.97
CA LEU A 353 -4.44 -4.52 -21.63
C LEU A 353 -4.58 -3.68 -22.89
N THR A 354 -3.94 -2.51 -22.93
CA THR A 354 -3.99 -1.66 -24.13
C THR A 354 -2.66 -1.08 -24.55
N SER A 355 -2.47 -1.00 -25.87
CA SER A 355 -1.34 -0.30 -26.46
C SER A 355 0.02 -0.75 -25.97
N ASN A 356 0.12 -2.01 -25.58
CA ASN A 356 1.39 -2.63 -25.29
C ASN A 356 1.99 -3.08 -26.61
N LEU A 357 3.23 -2.67 -26.89
CA LEU A 357 3.78 -2.74 -28.24
C LEU A 357 4.99 -3.68 -28.30
N PRO A 358 5.11 -4.47 -29.38
CA PRO A 358 6.36 -5.12 -29.72
C PRO A 358 7.39 -4.10 -30.25
N ASP A 359 8.64 -4.16 -29.77
CA ASP A 359 9.73 -3.27 -30.25
C ASP A 359 10.18 -3.63 -31.68
N THR A 360 10.28 -4.93 -32.00
CA THR A 360 10.84 -5.39 -33.29
C THR A 360 10.15 -6.60 -33.94
N HIS A 361 9.48 -7.45 -33.15
CA HIS A 361 8.82 -8.67 -33.64
C HIS A 361 7.32 -8.59 -33.32
N GLN A 362 6.47 -8.53 -34.35
CA GLN A 362 5.03 -8.24 -34.29
C GLN A 362 4.17 -9.32 -33.58
N SER A 363 4.67 -10.00 -32.54
CA SER A 363 3.95 -11.09 -31.89
C SER A 363 3.69 -10.83 -30.41
N GLY A 364 2.41 -10.91 -30.02
CA GLY A 364 1.91 -10.78 -28.66
C GLY A 364 2.26 -9.45 -28.01
N GLY A 365 1.90 -8.32 -28.64
CA GLY A 365 1.99 -7.02 -27.97
C GLY A 365 1.18 -7.01 -26.67
N GLY A 366 -0.02 -7.61 -26.67
CA GLY A 366 -0.84 -7.77 -25.48
C GLY A 366 -0.34 -8.90 -24.59
N ILE A 367 -0.63 -10.15 -24.97
CA ILE A 367 -0.21 -11.36 -24.27
C ILE A 367 0.56 -12.29 -25.22
N TYR A 368 1.75 -12.70 -24.81
CA TYR A 368 2.54 -13.72 -25.51
C TYR A 368 2.67 -14.97 -24.64
N ILE A 369 2.42 -16.14 -25.24
CA ILE A 369 2.44 -17.43 -24.55
C ILE A 369 3.36 -18.40 -25.27
N GLN A 370 4.35 -18.91 -24.54
CA GLN A 370 5.21 -19.99 -25.03
C GLN A 370 4.55 -21.37 -24.91
N THR A 371 5.07 -22.31 -25.70
CA THR A 371 4.59 -23.71 -25.74
C THR A 371 4.37 -24.34 -24.36
N ASN A 372 3.38 -25.22 -24.22
CA ASN A 372 3.08 -26.00 -23.01
C ASN A 372 2.71 -25.20 -21.74
N ALA A 373 2.47 -23.88 -21.81
CA ALA A 373 1.83 -23.16 -20.71
C ALA A 373 0.34 -23.56 -20.60
N SER A 374 -0.22 -23.61 -19.39
CA SER A 374 -1.66 -23.78 -19.19
C SER A 374 -2.22 -22.50 -18.59
N CYS A 375 -3.11 -21.83 -19.31
CA CYS A 375 -3.67 -20.58 -18.81
C CYS A 375 -5.18 -20.48 -18.94
N ILE A 376 -5.77 -19.72 -18.02
CA ILE A 376 -7.16 -19.29 -18.07
C ILE A 376 -7.14 -17.79 -18.30
N LEU A 377 -7.59 -17.37 -19.48
CA LEU A 377 -7.83 -15.98 -19.85
C LEU A 377 -9.34 -15.76 -19.86
N GLN A 378 -9.85 -15.05 -18.85
CA GLN A 378 -11.28 -14.78 -18.73
C GLN A 378 -11.59 -13.32 -18.46
N ASN A 379 -12.61 -12.78 -19.10
CA ASN A 379 -13.08 -11.41 -18.89
C ASN A 379 -12.00 -10.34 -19.10
N ASN A 380 -10.99 -10.56 -19.95
CA ASN A 380 -9.97 -9.54 -20.21
C ASN A 380 -10.35 -8.69 -21.43
N ILE A 381 -9.94 -7.43 -21.43
CA ILE A 381 -9.91 -6.57 -22.62
C ILE A 381 -8.47 -6.55 -23.14
N LEU A 382 -8.28 -6.91 -24.41
CA LEU A 382 -7.03 -6.79 -25.13
C LEU A 382 -7.31 -5.91 -26.36
N TRP A 383 -6.83 -4.67 -26.32
CA TRP A 383 -7.21 -3.67 -27.31
C TRP A 383 -6.05 -2.75 -27.71
N GLY A 384 -5.78 -2.61 -29.00
CA GLY A 384 -4.77 -1.70 -29.53
C GLY A 384 -3.34 -2.17 -29.28
N ASN A 385 -3.10 -3.46 -28.99
CA ASN A 385 -1.75 -3.96 -28.73
C ASN A 385 -0.99 -4.39 -30.01
N GLY A 386 -1.59 -4.20 -31.18
CA GLY A 386 -1.07 -4.68 -32.45
C GLY A 386 -1.42 -6.15 -32.68
N ASP A 387 -0.72 -7.05 -31.99
CA ASP A 387 -1.12 -8.47 -31.85
C ASP A 387 -1.57 -8.64 -30.38
N ASP A 388 -2.85 -8.85 -30.17
CA ASP A 388 -3.43 -8.89 -28.84
C ASP A 388 -3.08 -10.20 -28.12
N PHE A 389 -3.18 -11.32 -28.82
CA PHE A 389 -2.97 -12.64 -28.24
C PHE A 389 -2.14 -13.55 -29.15
N HIS A 390 -0.97 -13.97 -28.65
CA HIS A 390 -0.11 -14.90 -29.35
C HIS A 390 0.17 -16.16 -28.54
N GLU A 391 -0.01 -17.33 -29.15
CA GLU A 391 0.32 -18.63 -28.56
C GLU A 391 1.20 -19.45 -29.53
N GLU A 392 2.41 -19.85 -29.09
CA GLU A 392 3.35 -20.62 -29.92
C GLU A 392 2.83 -22.03 -30.28
N THR A 393 1.93 -22.61 -29.48
CA THR A 393 1.25 -23.88 -29.78
C THR A 393 -0.21 -23.78 -29.39
N SER A 394 -1.08 -23.83 -30.40
CA SER A 394 -2.52 -23.65 -30.23
C SER A 394 -3.15 -24.63 -29.23
N GLY A 395 -3.97 -24.11 -28.32
CA GLY A 395 -4.91 -24.87 -27.50
C GLY A 395 -4.42 -25.22 -26.09
N ALA A 396 -3.37 -24.57 -25.60
CA ALA A 396 -2.89 -24.75 -24.24
C ALA A 396 -3.60 -23.80 -23.25
N CYS A 397 -4.14 -22.68 -23.75
CA CYS A 397 -4.92 -21.71 -23.01
C CYS A 397 -6.43 -21.74 -23.31
N THR A 398 -7.24 -21.50 -22.27
CA THR A 398 -8.69 -21.31 -22.41
C THR A 398 -9.00 -19.81 -22.48
N LEU A 399 -9.58 -19.37 -23.60
CA LEU A 399 -10.11 -18.02 -23.80
C LEU A 399 -11.64 -18.05 -23.62
N ASP A 400 -12.14 -17.29 -22.66
CA ASP A 400 -13.53 -17.33 -22.20
C ASP A 400 -14.04 -15.93 -21.85
N HIS A 401 -15.01 -15.41 -22.61
CA HIS A 401 -15.61 -14.08 -22.41
C HIS A 401 -14.60 -12.93 -22.38
N ASN A 402 -13.58 -12.95 -23.24
CA ASN A 402 -12.66 -11.83 -23.44
C ASN A 402 -13.15 -10.92 -24.58
N ASP A 403 -12.69 -9.68 -24.58
CA ASP A 403 -12.81 -8.73 -25.69
C ASP A 403 -11.42 -8.56 -26.33
N ILE A 404 -11.28 -8.99 -27.58
CA ILE A 404 -9.99 -9.09 -28.28
C ILE A 404 -10.10 -8.42 -29.66
N GLU A 405 -9.36 -7.34 -29.91
CA GLU A 405 -9.55 -6.47 -31.08
C GLU A 405 -9.35 -7.22 -32.40
N ASP A 406 -8.28 -8.00 -32.52
CA ASP A 406 -7.88 -8.69 -33.76
C ASP A 406 -8.68 -9.97 -34.08
N GLY A 407 -9.59 -10.39 -33.19
CA GLY A 407 -10.58 -11.43 -33.46
C GLY A 407 -10.23 -12.83 -32.95
N ASP A 408 -9.17 -12.98 -32.16
CA ASP A 408 -8.77 -14.29 -31.64
C ASP A 408 -9.89 -14.98 -30.83
N SER A 409 -10.25 -16.19 -31.25
CA SER A 409 -11.33 -17.00 -30.65
C SER A 409 -12.70 -16.32 -30.57
N VAL A 410 -12.95 -15.24 -31.32
CA VAL A 410 -14.24 -14.54 -31.34
C VAL A 410 -15.38 -15.44 -31.81
N GLY A 411 -16.52 -15.34 -31.14
CA GLY A 411 -17.69 -16.20 -31.39
C GLY A 411 -17.61 -17.58 -30.72
N GLN A 412 -16.52 -17.88 -30.01
CA GLN A 412 -16.36 -19.07 -29.16
C GLN A 412 -16.35 -18.65 -27.69
N ASN A 413 -16.96 -19.45 -26.80
CA ASN A 413 -16.95 -19.22 -25.34
C ASN A 413 -17.26 -17.77 -24.91
N GLY A 414 -18.15 -17.07 -25.61
CA GLY A 414 -18.51 -15.68 -25.27
C GLY A 414 -17.46 -14.62 -25.59
N ASN A 415 -16.35 -14.95 -26.26
CA ASN A 415 -15.36 -13.95 -26.68
C ASN A 415 -15.95 -13.03 -27.77
N ILE A 416 -15.70 -11.74 -27.63
CA ILE A 416 -16.18 -10.67 -28.51
C ILE A 416 -14.99 -9.85 -29.06
N SER A 417 -15.26 -9.02 -30.06
CA SER A 417 -14.35 -8.00 -30.57
C SER A 417 -15.18 -6.76 -30.85
N ALA A 418 -15.18 -5.81 -29.92
CA ALA A 418 -15.93 -4.57 -30.04
C ALA A 418 -15.29 -3.46 -29.20
N ASP A 419 -15.16 -2.26 -29.77
CA ASP A 419 -14.49 -1.13 -29.11
C ASP A 419 -14.96 -0.95 -27.65
N PRO A 420 -14.08 -1.10 -26.65
CA PRO A 420 -14.45 -1.07 -25.24
C PRO A 420 -14.88 0.33 -24.78
N LEU A 421 -14.75 1.37 -25.62
CA LEU A 421 -15.15 2.74 -25.32
C LEU A 421 -14.54 3.25 -24.01
N PHE A 422 -13.23 3.06 -23.85
CA PHE A 422 -12.48 3.66 -22.74
C PHE A 422 -12.67 5.18 -22.71
N VAL A 423 -12.64 5.77 -21.51
CA VAL A 423 -12.75 7.24 -21.35
C VAL A 423 -11.66 7.95 -22.16
N ASN A 424 -10.41 7.50 -22.06
CA ASN A 424 -9.31 7.88 -22.96
C ASN A 424 -8.10 6.94 -22.77
N TYR A 425 -6.99 7.24 -23.47
CA TYR A 425 -5.78 6.40 -23.46
C TYR A 425 -5.07 6.30 -22.09
N ASP A 426 -5.22 7.31 -21.24
CA ASP A 426 -4.64 7.33 -19.89
C ASP A 426 -5.63 6.88 -18.80
N ASP A 427 -6.88 6.62 -19.19
CA ASP A 427 -8.00 6.33 -18.30
C ASP A 427 -8.86 5.20 -18.88
N LEU A 428 -8.58 3.97 -18.43
CA LEU A 428 -9.17 2.74 -18.95
C LEU A 428 -10.49 2.35 -18.29
N HIS A 429 -11.15 3.29 -17.60
CA HIS A 429 -12.54 3.10 -17.24
C HIS A 429 -13.41 3.03 -18.50
N ILE A 430 -14.41 2.18 -18.50
CA ILE A 430 -15.30 1.94 -19.64
C ILE A 430 -16.49 2.90 -19.59
N SER A 431 -17.11 3.17 -20.75
CA SER A 431 -18.36 3.94 -20.82
C SER A 431 -19.58 3.05 -20.53
N LYS A 432 -20.66 3.62 -19.99
CA LYS A 432 -21.96 2.93 -19.84
C LYS A 432 -22.53 2.37 -21.15
N SER A 433 -22.11 2.92 -22.30
CA SER A 433 -22.53 2.45 -23.63
C SER A 433 -21.59 1.39 -24.22
N SER A 434 -20.57 0.97 -23.47
CA SER A 434 -19.57 0.04 -23.95
C SER A 434 -20.20 -1.35 -24.21
N PRO A 435 -19.80 -2.01 -25.31
CA PRO A 435 -20.24 -3.38 -25.60
C PRO A 435 -19.74 -4.41 -24.59
N VAL A 436 -18.73 -4.08 -23.78
CA VAL A 436 -18.19 -4.98 -22.75
C VAL A 436 -19.01 -5.01 -21.45
N VAL A 437 -19.98 -4.10 -21.33
CA VAL A 437 -20.85 -3.97 -20.15
C VAL A 437 -21.84 -5.14 -20.08
N ASN A 438 -21.85 -5.84 -18.94
CA ASN A 438 -22.59 -7.07 -18.64
C ASN A 438 -22.31 -8.22 -19.63
N ALA A 439 -21.18 -8.18 -20.34
CA ALA A 439 -20.81 -9.18 -21.35
C ALA A 439 -19.89 -10.28 -20.80
N GLY A 440 -19.39 -10.12 -19.58
CA GLY A 440 -18.45 -11.05 -18.95
C GLY A 440 -19.13 -12.25 -18.29
N ARG A 441 -18.29 -13.16 -17.82
CA ARG A 441 -18.68 -14.39 -17.12
C ARG A 441 -18.46 -14.27 -15.62
N ASP A 442 -19.52 -14.42 -14.84
CA ASP A 442 -19.48 -14.30 -13.36
C ASP A 442 -18.67 -15.43 -12.68
N ALA A 443 -18.59 -16.59 -13.32
CA ALA A 443 -18.02 -17.79 -12.72
C ALA A 443 -16.52 -17.64 -12.45
N ALA A 444 -16.18 -17.40 -11.18
CA ALA A 444 -14.83 -17.17 -10.65
C ALA A 444 -14.23 -15.77 -10.90
N ALA A 445 -15.03 -14.81 -11.37
CA ALA A 445 -14.61 -13.41 -11.45
C ALA A 445 -14.25 -12.85 -10.05
N PRO A 446 -13.27 -11.93 -9.94
CA PRO A 446 -12.96 -11.24 -8.70
C PRO A 446 -14.19 -10.49 -8.15
N SER A 447 -14.35 -10.46 -6.82
CA SER A 447 -15.54 -9.87 -6.18
C SER A 447 -15.62 -8.35 -6.27
N ILE A 448 -14.51 -7.70 -6.57
CA ILE A 448 -14.39 -6.25 -6.75
C ILE A 448 -13.54 -5.95 -7.98
N ASP A 449 -13.69 -4.77 -8.55
CA ASP A 449 -12.95 -4.29 -9.72
C ASP A 449 -11.66 -3.52 -9.33
N TYR A 450 -11.13 -2.70 -10.26
CA TYR A 450 -9.95 -1.86 -10.06
C TYR A 450 -10.13 -0.80 -8.95
N ASP A 451 -11.27 -0.12 -8.91
CA ASP A 451 -11.57 0.96 -7.94
C ASP A 451 -12.06 0.41 -6.59
N GLY A 452 -12.40 -0.87 -6.55
CA GLY A 452 -12.90 -1.57 -5.38
C GLY A 452 -14.42 -1.63 -5.33
N ASP A 453 -15.09 -1.31 -6.43
CA ASP A 453 -16.52 -1.45 -6.58
C ASP A 453 -16.91 -2.92 -6.72
N ALA A 454 -18.05 -3.28 -6.14
CA ALA A 454 -18.49 -4.67 -6.07
C ALA A 454 -19.04 -5.13 -7.43
N ARG A 455 -18.59 -6.29 -7.89
CA ARG A 455 -19.19 -6.97 -9.04
C ARG A 455 -20.46 -7.69 -8.57
N SER A 456 -21.63 -7.17 -8.94
CA SER A 456 -22.92 -7.74 -8.53
C SER A 456 -23.85 -7.89 -9.71
N GLY A 457 -24.18 -9.13 -10.07
CA GLY A 457 -24.92 -9.44 -11.29
C GLY A 457 -23.98 -9.88 -12.40
N SER A 458 -24.37 -9.60 -13.64
CA SER A 458 -23.56 -9.89 -14.83
C SER A 458 -22.33 -9.01 -14.84
N VAL A 459 -21.15 -9.62 -14.77
CA VAL A 459 -19.88 -8.88 -14.71
C VAL A 459 -19.54 -8.22 -16.05
N ASP A 460 -18.86 -7.08 -15.99
CA ASP A 460 -18.26 -6.46 -17.17
C ASP A 460 -16.95 -7.17 -17.56
N ILE A 461 -16.65 -7.19 -18.87
CA ILE A 461 -15.31 -7.61 -19.34
C ILE A 461 -14.35 -6.45 -19.05
N GLY A 462 -13.16 -6.77 -18.54
CA GLY A 462 -12.11 -5.82 -18.18
C GLY A 462 -11.97 -5.57 -16.69
N ALA A 463 -11.06 -4.65 -16.35
CA ALA A 463 -10.70 -4.33 -14.97
C ALA A 463 -11.63 -3.36 -14.25
N ASP A 464 -12.46 -2.63 -14.99
CA ASP A 464 -13.47 -1.69 -14.48
C ASP A 464 -14.86 -2.34 -14.50
N GLU A 465 -15.70 -2.02 -13.53
CA GLU A 465 -17.12 -2.38 -13.52
C GLU A 465 -17.97 -1.11 -13.56
N ILE A 466 -18.83 -0.99 -14.57
CA ILE A 466 -19.90 -0.01 -14.55
C ILE A 466 -20.84 -0.36 -13.41
N ILE A 467 -20.76 0.45 -12.36
CA ILE A 467 -21.81 0.48 -11.36
C ILE A 467 -23.09 0.94 -12.05
N SER A 468 -23.96 -0.01 -12.41
CA SER A 468 -25.35 0.29 -12.67
C SER A 468 -25.82 1.04 -11.43
N GLU A 469 -26.31 2.27 -11.58
CA GLU A 469 -26.70 3.07 -10.43
C GLU A 469 -27.69 2.24 -9.61
N ALA A 470 -27.20 1.62 -8.52
CA ALA A 470 -28.04 1.24 -7.42
C ALA A 470 -28.75 2.54 -7.08
N THR A 471 -30.06 2.58 -7.38
CA THR A 471 -30.92 3.75 -7.24
C THR A 471 -30.37 4.62 -6.14
N PRO A 472 -29.88 5.84 -6.44
CA PRO A 472 -28.99 6.57 -5.55
C PRO A 472 -29.60 6.53 -4.17
N CYS A 473 -28.78 6.07 -3.21
CA CYS A 473 -29.15 5.89 -1.82
C CYS A 473 -30.21 6.94 -1.44
N PRO A 474 -31.39 6.56 -0.92
CA PRO A 474 -32.46 7.49 -0.58
C PRO A 474 -31.99 8.60 0.36
N PHE A 475 -30.82 8.47 0.99
CA PHE A 475 -30.10 9.54 1.69
C PHE A 475 -29.62 10.66 0.76
N VAL A 476 -29.02 10.31 -0.38
CA VAL A 476 -28.63 11.24 -1.46
C VAL A 476 -29.89 11.77 -2.15
N LYS A 477 -30.90 10.94 -2.42
CA LYS A 477 -32.19 11.42 -2.98
C LYS A 477 -32.99 12.30 -1.99
N ALA A 478 -32.85 12.06 -0.68
CA ALA A 478 -33.44 12.89 0.36
C ALA A 478 -32.61 14.15 0.67
N ALA A 479 -31.31 14.16 0.40
CA ALA A 479 -30.44 15.32 0.50
C ALA A 479 -30.51 16.21 -0.76
N HIS A 480 -30.62 15.62 -1.96
CA HIS A 480 -30.85 16.29 -3.25
C HIS A 480 -32.16 17.09 -3.29
N ALA A 481 -33.12 16.76 -2.43
CA ALA A 481 -34.37 17.51 -2.30
C ALA A 481 -34.35 18.54 -1.15
N SER A 482 -33.18 18.90 -0.62
CA SER A 482 -33.02 19.88 0.47
C SER A 482 -31.92 20.90 0.16
N TYR A 483 -31.89 22.02 0.89
CA TYR A 483 -30.90 23.11 0.84
C TYR A 483 -29.40 22.69 1.03
N LEU A 484 -29.09 21.40 1.11
CA LEU A 484 -27.77 20.82 1.42
C LEU A 484 -27.00 20.29 0.19
N ASP A 485 -27.60 20.32 -1.01
CA ASP A 485 -27.02 19.83 -2.27
C ASP A 485 -25.60 20.37 -2.57
N PRO A 486 -25.28 21.67 -2.32
CA PRO A 486 -23.93 22.20 -2.59
C PRO A 486 -22.83 21.68 -1.65
N HIS A 487 -23.19 21.02 -0.54
CA HIS A 487 -22.29 20.76 0.59
C HIS A 487 -21.98 19.27 0.82
N ILE A 488 -22.45 18.39 -0.06
CA ILE A 488 -22.15 16.95 0.03
C ILE A 488 -20.65 16.67 -0.12
N GLY A 489 -19.95 17.48 -0.94
CA GLY A 489 -18.49 17.45 -1.05
C GLY A 489 -17.78 17.76 0.27
N ASP A 490 -18.32 18.72 1.05
CA ASP A 490 -17.75 19.13 2.34
C ASP A 490 -17.85 18.01 3.39
N VAL A 491 -18.93 17.23 3.36
CA VAL A 491 -19.12 16.07 4.26
C VAL A 491 -18.19 14.91 3.89
N ARG A 492 -17.98 14.66 2.58
CA ARG A 492 -16.99 13.67 2.11
C ARG A 492 -15.58 14.10 2.50
N GLN A 493 -15.23 15.36 2.30
CA GLN A 493 -13.94 15.90 2.70
C GLN A 493 -13.73 15.83 4.21
N PHE A 494 -14.77 16.09 5.01
CA PHE A 494 -14.72 15.94 6.46
C PHE A 494 -14.50 14.48 6.89
N ARG A 495 -15.19 13.53 6.24
CA ARG A 495 -14.96 12.09 6.44
C ARG A 495 -13.48 11.75 6.19
N ASP A 496 -12.95 12.19 5.06
CA ASP A 496 -11.62 11.79 4.61
C ASP A 496 -10.51 12.45 5.45
N LYS A 497 -10.70 13.71 5.85
CA LYS A 497 -9.71 14.47 6.62
C LYS A 497 -9.78 14.25 8.13
N HIS A 498 -10.96 13.96 8.68
CA HIS A 498 -11.19 13.94 10.13
C HIS A 498 -11.72 12.61 10.68
N LEU A 499 -12.56 11.88 9.96
CA LEU A 499 -13.11 10.60 10.45
C LEU A 499 -12.17 9.41 10.14
N LEU A 500 -11.61 9.35 8.93
CA LEU A 500 -10.73 8.24 8.56
C LEU A 500 -9.35 8.30 9.21
N THR A 501 -8.96 9.46 9.74
CA THR A 501 -7.66 9.69 10.36
C THR A 501 -7.56 9.17 11.80
N ASN A 502 -8.65 8.73 12.43
CA ASN A 502 -8.63 8.14 13.78
C ASN A 502 -9.46 6.85 13.88
N GLY A 503 -9.16 6.01 14.90
CA GLY A 503 -9.72 4.66 15.03
C GLY A 503 -11.24 4.64 15.24
N LEU A 504 -11.78 5.55 16.06
CA LEU A 504 -13.21 5.66 16.33
C LEU A 504 -13.98 6.16 15.09
N GLY A 505 -13.41 7.08 14.33
CA GLY A 505 -14.01 7.57 13.10
C GLY A 505 -14.04 6.50 12.01
N ARG A 506 -12.98 5.70 11.85
CA ARG A 506 -13.00 4.52 10.95
C ARG A 506 -14.04 3.49 11.36
N GLN A 507 -14.19 3.21 12.66
CA GLN A 507 -15.23 2.30 13.16
C GLN A 507 -16.63 2.85 12.92
N THR A 508 -16.83 4.17 13.07
CA THR A 508 -18.11 4.85 12.80
C THR A 508 -18.46 4.80 11.31
N VAL A 509 -17.50 5.05 10.43
CA VAL A 509 -17.68 4.95 8.97
C VAL A 509 -17.98 3.50 8.56
N ARG A 510 -17.30 2.53 9.17
CA ARG A 510 -17.57 1.10 8.95
C ARG A 510 -18.98 0.69 9.36
N ILE A 511 -19.42 1.07 10.56
CA ILE A 511 -20.80 0.81 11.03
C ILE A 511 -21.82 1.45 10.10
N TYR A 512 -21.55 2.69 9.63
CA TYR A 512 -22.38 3.37 8.66
C TYR A 512 -22.53 2.56 7.36
N TYR A 513 -21.44 2.13 6.74
CA TYR A 513 -21.52 1.34 5.50
C TYR A 513 -22.16 -0.04 5.74
N GLU A 514 -21.84 -0.73 6.84
CA GLU A 514 -22.41 -2.03 7.21
C GLU A 514 -23.94 -1.98 7.43
N HIS A 515 -24.48 -0.87 7.94
CA HIS A 515 -25.91 -0.73 8.27
C HIS A 515 -26.70 0.18 7.32
N SER A 516 -26.02 0.90 6.41
CA SER A 516 -26.64 1.83 5.47
C SER A 516 -27.67 1.15 4.56
N GLY A 517 -27.39 -0.09 4.13
CA GLY A 517 -28.30 -0.89 3.30
C GLY A 517 -29.61 -1.26 4.01
N SER A 518 -29.54 -1.70 5.28
CA SER A 518 -30.75 -2.07 6.04
C SER A 518 -31.58 -0.86 6.46
N LEU A 519 -30.92 0.25 6.79
CA LEU A 519 -31.56 1.53 7.09
C LEU A 519 -32.24 2.12 5.85
N SER A 520 -31.62 1.97 4.67
CA SER A 520 -32.18 2.39 3.37
C SER A 520 -33.54 1.76 3.11
N ASN A 521 -33.62 0.43 3.22
CA ASN A 521 -34.86 -0.33 3.00
C ASN A 521 -36.00 0.09 3.95
N PHE A 522 -35.66 0.48 5.19
CA PHE A 522 -36.63 1.00 6.15
C PHE A 522 -37.14 2.41 5.80
N MET A 523 -36.26 3.28 5.28
CA MET A 523 -36.61 4.65 4.88
C MET A 523 -37.38 4.73 3.55
N ASP A 524 -37.23 3.73 2.69
CA ASP A 524 -38.01 3.63 1.45
C ASP A 524 -39.50 3.39 1.73
N THR A 525 -39.81 2.68 2.81
CA THR A 525 -41.18 2.32 3.20
C THR A 525 -41.86 3.35 4.12
N HIS A 526 -41.12 4.31 4.70
CA HIS A 526 -41.66 5.26 5.70
C HIS A 526 -41.21 6.70 5.46
N GLU A 527 -42.13 7.55 4.97
CA GLU A 527 -41.86 8.96 4.67
C GLU A 527 -41.49 9.80 5.91
N TRP A 528 -42.10 9.51 7.06
CA TRP A 528 -41.80 10.17 8.34
C TRP A 528 -40.36 9.90 8.82
N ALA A 529 -39.80 8.73 8.51
CA ALA A 529 -38.43 8.36 8.88
C ALA A 529 -37.41 9.22 8.13
N ARG A 530 -37.68 9.56 6.86
CA ARG A 530 -36.85 10.48 6.07
C ARG A 530 -36.85 11.89 6.66
N ILE A 531 -38.01 12.37 7.12
CA ILE A 531 -38.14 13.70 7.75
C ILE A 531 -37.38 13.73 9.08
N ALA A 532 -37.55 12.72 9.94
CA ALA A 532 -36.87 12.62 11.22
C ALA A 532 -35.33 12.60 11.04
N LEU A 533 -34.85 11.85 10.05
CA LEU A 533 -33.43 11.79 9.71
C LEU A 533 -32.90 13.13 9.20
N ARG A 534 -33.63 13.82 8.31
CA ARG A 534 -33.24 15.18 7.86
C ARG A 534 -33.10 16.14 9.03
N VAL A 535 -34.05 16.14 9.96
CA VAL A 535 -34.01 16.98 11.16
C VAL A 535 -32.80 16.63 12.05
N ALA A 536 -32.46 15.34 12.17
CA ALA A 536 -31.31 14.89 12.96
C ALA A 536 -29.95 15.25 12.34
N VAL A 537 -29.82 15.19 11.01
CA VAL A 537 -28.54 15.35 10.30
C VAL A 537 -28.24 16.81 9.94
N THR A 538 -29.27 17.64 9.72
CA THR A 538 -29.10 19.06 9.31
C THR A 538 -28.18 19.86 10.25
N PRO A 539 -28.27 19.76 11.60
CA PRO A 539 -27.37 20.49 12.50
C PRO A 539 -25.91 20.05 12.39
N VAL A 540 -25.67 18.77 12.09
CA VAL A 540 -24.33 18.20 11.95
C VAL A 540 -23.68 18.72 10.67
N VAL A 541 -24.42 18.71 9.55
CA VAL A 541 -23.92 19.25 8.27
C VAL A 541 -23.68 20.75 8.38
N PHE A 542 -24.59 21.50 9.01
CA PHE A 542 -24.39 22.93 9.26
C PHE A 542 -23.14 23.22 10.09
N ALA A 543 -22.83 22.37 11.08
CA ALA A 543 -21.63 22.51 11.89
C ALA A 543 -20.33 22.22 11.12
N ILE A 544 -20.37 21.31 10.14
CA ILE A 544 -19.24 20.98 9.25
C ILE A 544 -18.99 22.13 8.27
N VAL A 545 -20.06 22.65 7.65
CA VAL A 545 -19.96 23.70 6.61
C VAL A 545 -19.63 25.07 7.21
N TYR A 546 -20.19 25.41 8.39
CA TYR A 546 -20.04 26.72 9.02
C TYR A 546 -19.48 26.63 10.45
N PRO A 547 -18.23 26.17 10.64
CA PRO A 547 -17.66 25.89 11.97
C PRO A 547 -17.61 27.10 12.91
N SER A 548 -17.39 28.31 12.38
CA SER A 548 -17.37 29.54 13.18
C SER A 548 -18.77 29.96 13.66
N LEU A 549 -19.78 29.82 12.80
CA LEU A 549 -21.18 30.16 13.14
C LEU A 549 -21.80 29.11 14.06
N SER A 550 -21.47 27.83 13.87
CA SER A 550 -21.93 26.75 14.75
C SER A 550 -21.33 26.88 16.16
N ALA A 551 -20.05 27.25 16.28
CA ALA A 551 -19.43 27.55 17.57
C ALA A 551 -20.17 28.68 18.31
N ILE A 552 -20.51 29.78 17.62
CA ILE A 552 -21.29 30.88 18.19
C ILE A 552 -22.68 30.41 18.62
N PHE A 553 -23.36 29.60 17.81
CA PHE A 553 -24.68 29.04 18.12
C PHE A 553 -24.66 28.13 19.37
N PHE A 554 -23.66 27.26 19.51
CA PHE A 554 -23.49 26.42 20.71
C PHE A 554 -23.17 27.24 21.96
N ILE A 555 -22.35 28.29 21.85
CA ILE A 555 -22.06 29.22 22.95
C ILE A 555 -23.35 29.94 23.40
N LEU A 556 -24.19 30.38 22.46
CA LEU A 556 -25.48 31.01 22.76
C LEU A 556 -26.47 30.03 23.41
N LEU A 557 -26.53 28.77 22.95
CA LEU A 557 -27.37 27.73 23.57
C LEU A 557 -26.94 27.40 25.00
N ILE A 558 -25.63 27.27 25.24
CA ILE A 558 -25.07 27.07 26.58
C ILE A 558 -25.39 28.28 27.47
N GLY A 559 -25.20 29.50 26.95
CA GLY A 559 -25.56 30.73 27.63
C GLY A 559 -27.05 30.79 27.99
N MET A 560 -27.94 30.43 27.06
CA MET A 560 -29.38 30.39 27.28
C MET A 560 -29.77 29.30 28.28
N GLY A 561 -29.13 28.13 28.24
CA GLY A 561 -29.30 27.06 29.23
C GLY A 561 -28.90 27.50 30.64
N ILE A 562 -27.79 28.22 30.78
CA ILE A 562 -27.34 28.82 32.04
C ILE A 562 -28.33 29.87 32.54
N VAL A 563 -28.86 30.72 31.65
CA VAL A 563 -29.87 31.73 31.99
C VAL A 563 -31.19 31.09 32.43
N LEU A 564 -31.67 30.06 31.73
CA LEU A 564 -32.89 29.31 32.07
C LEU A 564 -32.73 28.54 33.38
N TRP A 565 -31.54 27.94 33.61
CA TRP A 565 -31.20 27.29 34.87
C TRP A 565 -31.17 28.28 36.04
N LYS A 566 -30.55 29.45 35.86
CA LYS A 566 -30.57 30.53 36.86
C LYS A 566 -31.99 31.07 37.09
N ARG A 567 -32.81 31.26 36.04
CA ARG A 567 -34.21 31.68 36.16
C ARG A 567 -35.06 30.67 36.93
N ARG A 568 -34.93 29.36 36.64
CA ARG A 568 -35.58 28.30 37.42
C ARG A 568 -35.19 28.34 38.89
N LYS A 569 -33.91 28.55 39.20
CA LYS A 569 -33.37 28.62 40.57
C LYS A 569 -33.82 29.88 41.34
N VAL A 570 -34.11 30.98 40.63
CA VAL A 570 -34.65 32.23 41.21
C VAL A 570 -36.17 32.13 41.40
N LEU A 571 -36.89 31.54 40.46
CA LEU A 571 -38.34 31.30 40.58
C LEU A 571 -38.67 30.27 41.67
N SER A 572 -37.84 29.23 41.84
CA SER A 572 -37.97 28.28 42.95
C SER A 572 -37.62 28.88 44.33
N ARG A 573 -36.96 30.05 44.37
CA ARG A 573 -36.68 30.81 45.61
C ARG A 573 -37.74 31.87 45.94
N LYS A 574 -38.64 32.20 45.01
CA LYS A 574 -39.76 33.13 45.22
C LYS A 574 -41.09 32.43 45.55
N ALA A 575 -41.09 31.09 45.61
CA ALA A 575 -42.24 30.25 45.94
C ALA A 575 -42.20 29.69 47.38
N TYR A 576 -41.37 30.29 48.25
CA TYR A 576 -41.34 30.07 49.69
C TYR A 576 -41.64 31.36 50.43
#